data_AF-A0A1C3N4Y2-F1
#
_entry.id   AF-A0A1C3N4Y2-F1
#
_cell.length_a   1.000
_cell.length_b   1.000
_cell.length_c   1.000
_cell.angle_alpha   90.00
_cell.angle_beta   90.00
_cell.angle_gamma   90.00
#
_symmetry.space_group_name_H-M   'P 1'
#
loop_
_entity.id
_entity.type
_entity.pdbx_description
1 polymer ?
#
loop_
_entity_poly.entity_id
_entity_poly.type
_entity_poly.pdbx_seq_one_letter_code
_entity_poly.pdbx_strand_id
1 'polypeptide(L)'
;MAIEVRIPTILRSYTGGAKVVEGSGDTLGDLLTDLDSRHGGLRGRLVTDAGTLHRFVNVYVNDEDVRFLGALDAKLSDGDSVTILPAVAGGAFGFAAAAALGQQGAGTAPGQHGAAAVAIGHRAAPVTVR
;
A
#
# COMPACT_ATOMS: atom_id res chain seq x y z
N MET A 1 11.53 6.18 -12.49
CA MET A 1 10.70 4.97 -12.49
C MET A 1 10.03 4.87 -11.13
N ALA A 2 8.71 4.92 -11.06
CA ALA A 2 7.93 4.84 -9.84
C ALA A 2 7.23 3.48 -9.78
N ILE A 3 7.66 2.64 -8.84
CA ILE A 3 7.09 1.32 -8.57
C ILE A 3 6.39 1.38 -7.22
N GLU A 4 5.12 0.98 -7.18
CA GLU A 4 4.37 0.89 -5.92
C GLU A 4 4.77 -0.39 -5.19
N VAL A 5 5.15 -0.30 -3.92
CA VAL A 5 5.54 -1.47 -3.11
C VAL A 5 4.64 -1.61 -1.89
N ARG A 6 3.88 -2.70 -1.83
CA ARG A 6 2.94 -3.00 -0.74
C ARG A 6 3.65 -3.74 0.39
N ILE A 7 3.58 -3.16 1.59
CA ILE A 7 4.32 -3.61 2.77
C ILE A 7 3.37 -4.34 3.75
N PRO A 8 3.62 -5.63 4.02
CA PRO A 8 2.82 -6.39 4.96
C PRO A 8 3.01 -5.88 6.37
N THR A 9 1.99 -6.01 7.22
CA THR A 9 1.95 -5.43 8.57
C THR A 9 3.21 -5.70 9.39
N ILE A 10 3.77 -6.90 9.30
CA ILE A 10 4.97 -7.31 10.06
C ILE A 10 6.25 -6.55 9.66
N LEU A 11 6.29 -5.96 8.47
CA LEU A 11 7.44 -5.20 7.96
C LEU A 11 7.23 -3.69 8.06
N ARG A 12 6.05 -3.22 8.47
CA ARG A 12 5.75 -1.78 8.51
C ARG A 12 6.57 -1.02 9.55
N SER A 13 7.17 -1.69 10.53
CA SER A 13 8.13 -1.05 11.45
C SER A 13 9.36 -0.49 10.73
N TYR A 14 9.75 -1.05 9.58
CA TYR A 14 10.85 -0.55 8.75
C TYR A 14 10.46 0.68 7.92
N THR A 15 9.17 0.85 7.64
CA THR A 15 8.63 1.91 6.77
C THR A 15 7.86 2.99 7.54
N GLY A 16 8.08 3.09 8.85
CA GLY A 16 7.40 4.07 9.70
C GLY A 16 5.87 3.90 9.76
N GLY A 17 5.37 2.67 9.56
CA GLY A 17 3.95 2.36 9.54
C GLY A 17 3.31 2.38 8.15
N ALA A 18 4.03 2.82 7.11
CA ALA A 18 3.48 2.94 5.77
C ALA A 18 3.09 1.58 5.17
N LYS A 19 1.85 1.49 4.69
CA LYS A 19 1.32 0.29 3.99
C LYS A 19 1.83 0.15 2.56
N VAL A 20 2.21 1.27 1.96
CA VAL A 20 2.68 1.41 0.59
C VAL A 20 3.83 2.38 0.63
N VAL A 21 4.91 2.06 -0.07
CA VAL A 21 6.06 2.92 -0.30
C VAL A 21 6.39 2.88 -1.78
N GLU A 22 7.01 3.93 -2.29
CA GLU A 22 7.50 3.95 -3.67
C GLU A 22 8.96 3.53 -3.71
N GLY A 23 9.40 2.95 -4.83
CA GLY A 23 10.81 2.70 -5.10
C GLY A 23 11.14 2.66 -6.59
N SER A 24 12.42 2.46 -6.88
CA SER A 24 12.97 2.48 -8.23
C SER A 24 14.03 1.39 -8.40
N GLY A 25 14.10 0.76 -9.58
CA GLY A 25 15.14 -0.18 -9.94
C GLY A 25 14.76 -1.03 -11.15
N ASP A 26 15.73 -1.36 -12.01
CA ASP A 26 15.49 -2.11 -13.26
C ASP A 26 15.14 -3.58 -13.01
N THR A 27 15.46 -4.09 -11.82
CA THR A 27 15.15 -5.43 -11.34
C THR A 27 14.57 -5.40 -9.93
N LEU A 28 13.98 -6.51 -9.50
CA LEU A 28 13.57 -6.66 -8.10
C LEU A 28 14.73 -6.47 -7.13
N GLY A 29 15.93 -6.99 -7.45
CA GLY A 29 17.12 -6.80 -6.62
C GLY A 29 17.50 -5.34 -6.45
N ASP A 30 17.43 -4.55 -7.53
CA ASP A 30 17.71 -3.12 -7.50
C ASP A 30 16.66 -2.36 -6.68
N LEU A 31 15.37 -2.67 -6.89
CA LEU A 31 14.28 -2.10 -6.10
C LEU A 31 14.44 -2.37 -4.60
N LEU A 32 14.78 -3.60 -4.22
CA LEU A 32 15.00 -3.94 -2.81
C LEU A 32 16.22 -3.25 -2.22
N THR A 33 17.24 -2.95 -3.05
CA THR A 33 18.42 -2.17 -2.65
C THR A 33 18.06 -0.71 -2.40
N ASP A 34 17.30 -0.10 -3.32
CA ASP A 34 16.80 1.27 -3.18
C ASP A 34 15.91 1.41 -1.94
N LEU A 35 14.97 0.50 -1.72
CA LEU A 35 14.13 0.50 -0.53
C LEU A 35 14.93 0.39 0.76
N ASP A 36 15.95 -0.46 0.81
CA ASP A 36 16.78 -0.62 2.02
C ASP A 36 17.59 0.63 2.34
N SER A 37 18.03 1.38 1.31
CA SER A 37 18.74 2.65 1.51
C SER A 37 17.89 3.70 2.23
N ARG A 38 16.56 3.63 2.07
CA ARG A 38 15.58 4.54 2.69
C ARG A 38 14.90 3.94 3.92
N HIS A 39 14.88 2.61 4.02
CA HIS A 39 14.21 1.82 5.05
C HIS A 39 15.17 0.74 5.59
N GLY A 40 16.23 1.19 6.27
CA GLY A 40 17.35 0.35 6.68
C GLY A 40 16.96 -0.96 7.39
N GLY A 41 17.45 -2.08 6.87
CA GLY A 41 17.23 -3.42 7.41
C GLY A 41 16.01 -4.14 6.83
N LEU A 42 15.23 -3.49 5.96
CA LEU A 42 14.10 -4.11 5.27
C LEU A 42 14.58 -5.25 4.37
N ARG A 43 15.64 -5.04 3.57
CA ARG A 43 16.14 -6.07 2.64
C ARG A 43 16.62 -7.31 3.38
N GLY A 44 17.24 -7.14 4.56
CA GLY A 44 17.68 -8.27 5.39
C GLY A 44 16.53 -9.16 5.90
N ARG A 45 15.27 -8.73 5.80
CA ARG A 45 14.09 -9.57 6.08
C ARG A 45 13.57 -10.32 4.86
N LEU A 46 13.96 -9.89 3.66
CA LEU A 46 13.44 -10.39 2.38
C LEU A 46 14.45 -11.28 1.66
N VAL A 47 15.73 -10.96 1.81
CA VAL A 47 16.85 -11.59 1.13
C VAL A 47 17.77 -12.24 2.16
N THR A 48 18.22 -13.45 1.86
CA THR A 48 19.19 -14.21 2.65
C THR A 48 20.60 -13.66 2.43
N ASP A 49 21.54 -14.04 3.31
CA ASP A 49 22.97 -13.70 3.15
C ASP A 49 23.57 -14.24 1.83
N ALA A 50 23.02 -15.36 1.33
CA ALA A 50 23.40 -15.94 0.04
C ALA A 50 22.86 -15.17 -1.18
N GLY A 51 22.20 -14.02 -0.98
CA GLY A 51 21.69 -13.19 -2.07
C GLY A 51 20.45 -13.76 -2.78
N THR A 52 19.65 -14.56 -2.08
CA THR A 52 18.39 -15.13 -2.63
C THR A 52 17.19 -14.78 -1.76
N LEU A 53 15.99 -14.75 -2.34
CA LEU A 53 14.77 -14.49 -1.57
C LEU A 53 14.57 -15.53 -0.46
N HIS A 54 14.14 -15.07 0.71
CA HIS A 54 13.83 -15.95 1.83
C HIS A 54 12.69 -16.91 1.45
N ARG A 55 12.79 -18.20 1.81
CA ARG A 55 11.74 -19.21 1.52
C ARG A 55 10.37 -18.91 2.16
N PHE A 56 10.36 -18.01 3.14
CA PHE A 56 9.15 -17.59 3.85
C PHE A 56 8.64 -16.23 3.39
N VAL A 57 9.12 -15.74 2.25
CA VAL A 57 8.68 -14.50 1.64
C VAL A 57 8.25 -14.83 0.23
N ASN A 58 7.05 -14.40 -0.12
CA ASN A 58 6.55 -14.43 -1.49
C ASN A 58 6.52 -12.98 -1.98
N VAL A 59 7.01 -12.77 -3.19
CA VAL A 59 7.00 -11.46 -3.82
C VAL A 59 6.29 -11.60 -5.15
N TYR A 60 5.42 -10.65 -5.45
CA TYR A 60 4.64 -10.63 -6.67
C TYR A 60 4.89 -9.32 -7.41
N VAL A 61 5.04 -9.39 -8.72
CA VAL A 61 5.04 -8.23 -9.62
C VAL A 61 3.76 -8.33 -10.44
N ASN A 62 2.86 -7.35 -10.32
CA ASN A 62 1.57 -7.33 -11.00
C ASN A 62 0.80 -8.66 -10.85
N ASP A 63 0.74 -9.17 -9.62
CA ASP A 63 0.08 -10.43 -9.21
C ASP A 63 0.76 -11.73 -9.69
N GLU A 64 1.93 -11.66 -10.33
CA GLU A 64 2.73 -12.83 -10.74
C GLU A 64 3.91 -13.09 -9.79
N ASP A 65 4.08 -14.33 -9.33
CA ASP A 65 5.17 -14.70 -8.40
C ASP A 65 6.53 -14.59 -9.08
N VAL A 66 7.41 -13.78 -8.52
CA VAL A 66 8.72 -13.47 -9.10
C VAL A 66 9.61 -14.70 -9.25
N ARG A 67 9.37 -15.79 -8.53
CA ARG A 67 10.12 -17.04 -8.69
C ARG A 67 10.00 -17.63 -10.10
N PHE A 68 8.92 -17.34 -10.82
CA PHE A 68 8.75 -17.73 -12.22
C PHE A 68 9.28 -16.67 -13.21
N LEU A 69 9.59 -15.47 -12.72
CA LEU A 69 10.07 -14.32 -13.49
C LEU A 69 11.59 -14.10 -13.39
N GLY A 70 12.33 -14.97 -12.69
CA GLY A 70 13.78 -14.82 -12.47
C GLY A 70 14.17 -14.36 -11.06
N ALA A 71 13.25 -14.40 -10.11
CA ALA A 71 13.42 -14.02 -8.70
C ALA A 71 13.94 -12.59 -8.54
N LEU A 72 15.18 -12.41 -8.06
CA LEU A 72 15.76 -11.08 -7.88
C LEU A 72 16.11 -10.39 -9.21
N ASP A 73 16.32 -11.18 -10.27
CA ASP A 73 16.60 -10.65 -11.61
C ASP A 73 15.33 -10.30 -12.40
N ALA A 74 14.14 -10.53 -11.81
CA ALA A 74 12.87 -10.19 -12.43
C ALA A 74 12.85 -8.72 -12.83
N LYS A 75 12.60 -8.45 -14.12
CA LYS A 75 12.61 -7.11 -14.69
C LYS A 75 11.37 -6.33 -14.26
N LEU A 76 11.58 -5.06 -13.92
CA LEU A 76 10.53 -4.14 -13.52
C LEU A 76 10.42 -2.98 -14.52
N SER A 77 9.21 -2.46 -14.64
CA SER A 77 8.86 -1.32 -15.47
C SER A 77 8.24 -0.20 -14.64
N ASP A 78 8.19 0.99 -15.22
CA ASP A 78 7.50 2.14 -14.62
C ASP A 78 6.02 1.86 -14.43
N GLY A 79 5.50 2.17 -13.24
CA GLY A 79 4.10 1.93 -12.88
C GLY A 79 3.78 0.51 -12.42
N ASP A 80 4.77 -0.39 -12.33
CA ASP A 80 4.55 -1.73 -11.77
C ASP A 80 4.15 -1.69 -10.29
N SER A 81 3.41 -2.72 -9.88
CA SER A 81 3.03 -2.96 -8.50
C SER A 81 3.74 -4.19 -7.95
N VAL A 82 4.47 -4.02 -6.85
CA VAL A 82 5.18 -5.09 -6.14
C VAL A 82 4.49 -5.36 -4.81
N THR A 83 4.11 -6.61 -4.58
CA THR A 83 3.50 -7.03 -3.30
C THR A 83 4.39 -8.00 -2.57
N ILE A 84 4.71 -7.69 -1.31
CA ILE A 84 5.47 -8.57 -0.43
C ILE A 84 4.51 -9.25 0.54
N LEU A 85 4.50 -10.59 0.56
CA LEU A 85 3.70 -11.39 1.48
C LEU A 85 4.58 -12.34 2.29
N PRO A 86 4.39 -12.41 3.62
CA PRO A 86 4.95 -13.52 4.38
C PRO A 86 4.29 -14.82 3.94
N ALA A 87 5.08 -15.87 3.77
CA ALA A 87 4.56 -17.21 3.50
C ALA A 87 3.90 -17.73 4.78
N VAL A 88 2.58 -17.73 4.80
CA VAL A 88 1.77 -18.40 5.81
C VAL A 88 1.24 -19.70 5.22
N ALA A 89 1.55 -20.83 5.86
CA ALA A 89 0.79 -22.05 5.62
C ALA A 89 -0.68 -21.73 5.97
N GLY A 90 -1.60 -21.92 5.02
CA GLY A 90 -2.98 -21.45 5.11
C GLY A 90 -3.63 -21.76 6.45
N GLY A 91 -4.08 -20.72 7.14
CA GLY A 91 -4.75 -20.84 8.43
C GLY A 91 -5.39 -19.52 8.88
N ALA A 92 -6.66 -19.34 8.53
CA ALA A 92 -7.74 -18.62 9.23
C ALA A 92 -7.50 -17.27 9.95
N PHE A 93 -6.39 -16.55 9.73
CA PHE A 93 -6.23 -15.17 10.21
C PHE A 93 -6.09 -14.22 9.03
N GLY A 94 -7.13 -13.39 8.88
CA GLY A 94 -7.45 -12.58 7.71
C GLY A 94 -6.28 -11.81 7.10
N PHE A 95 -5.95 -12.18 5.86
CA PHE A 95 -5.55 -11.21 4.86
C PHE A 95 -6.67 -11.15 3.83
N ALA A 96 -7.45 -10.07 3.87
CA ALA A 96 -8.30 -9.73 2.74
C ALA A 96 -7.35 -9.49 1.56
N ALA A 97 -7.28 -10.44 0.64
CA ALA A 97 -6.76 -10.22 -0.69
C ALA A 97 -7.57 -9.06 -1.26
N ALA A 98 -6.96 -7.87 -1.35
CA ALA A 98 -7.54 -6.75 -2.06
C ALA A 98 -7.51 -7.09 -3.55
N ALA A 99 -8.52 -7.85 -3.99
CA ALA A 99 -8.85 -8.04 -5.39
C ALA A 99 -9.23 -6.68 -5.97
N ALA A 100 -8.23 -6.00 -6.55
CA ALA A 100 -8.46 -4.84 -7.40
C ALA A 100 -8.91 -5.34 -8.78
N LEU A 101 -10.21 -5.60 -8.93
CA LEU A 101 -10.86 -5.61 -10.24
C LEU A 101 -11.57 -4.26 -10.42
N GLY A 102 -11.13 -3.53 -11.44
CA GLY A 102 -11.40 -2.10 -11.61
C GLY A 102 -12.72 -1.73 -12.28
N GLN A 103 -12.65 -0.58 -12.98
CA GLN A 103 -13.66 0.14 -13.78
C GLN A 103 -14.51 1.13 -12.93
N GLN A 104 -14.13 2.42 -12.85
CA GLN A 104 -14.45 3.51 -13.79
C GLN A 104 -15.95 3.78 -13.99
N GLY A 105 -16.37 5.02 -13.72
CA GLY A 105 -17.69 5.54 -14.09
C GLY A 105 -17.99 6.91 -13.47
N ALA A 106 -17.55 7.98 -14.14
CA ALA A 106 -18.00 9.34 -13.88
C ALA A 106 -19.52 9.48 -14.12
N GLY A 107 -20.21 10.23 -13.26
CA GLY A 107 -21.66 10.45 -13.39
C GLY A 107 -22.17 11.65 -12.58
N THR A 108 -21.98 12.83 -13.15
CA THR A 108 -22.93 13.96 -13.24
C THR A 108 -23.99 14.15 -12.15
N ALA A 109 -23.89 15.26 -11.41
CA ALA A 109 -25.00 15.87 -10.65
C ALA A 109 -26.14 16.33 -11.58
N PRO A 110 -27.41 16.28 -11.16
CA PRO A 110 -28.07 17.53 -10.73
C PRO A 110 -29.18 17.33 -9.67
N GLY A 111 -29.73 18.42 -9.14
CA GLY A 111 -31.15 18.44 -8.73
C GLY A 111 -31.53 18.93 -7.33
N GLN A 112 -31.23 20.20 -7.04
CA GLN A 112 -32.11 21.17 -6.37
C GLN A 112 -33.60 20.78 -6.21
N HIS A 113 -34.06 20.64 -4.96
CA HIS A 113 -35.40 20.92 -4.40
C HIS A 113 -35.17 21.03 -2.88
N GLY A 114 -35.57 22.03 -2.10
CA GLY A 114 -36.66 22.98 -2.23
C GLY A 114 -37.56 22.86 -0.98
N ALA A 115 -37.25 23.61 0.09
CA ALA A 115 -38.16 24.03 1.18
C ALA A 115 -37.39 25.07 2.03
N ALA A 116 -37.58 26.39 1.90
CA ALA A 116 -38.71 27.21 2.40
C ALA A 116 -39.08 26.92 3.87
N ALA A 117 -39.25 27.85 4.81
CA ALA A 117 -39.03 29.30 4.94
C ALA A 117 -39.40 29.67 6.40
N VAL A 118 -39.07 30.91 6.82
CA VAL A 118 -39.66 31.69 7.96
C VAL A 118 -39.11 31.36 9.37
N ALA A 119 -38.19 32.14 9.96
CA ALA A 119 -38.33 33.45 10.67
C ALA A 119 -39.09 33.31 12.03
N ILE A 120 -38.84 33.98 13.17
CA ILE A 120 -38.31 35.28 13.63
C ILE A 120 -37.99 35.04 15.14
N GLY A 121 -36.83 35.36 15.72
CA GLY A 121 -36.49 36.65 16.34
C GLY A 121 -36.55 36.66 17.89
N HIS A 122 -35.65 37.47 18.47
CA HIS A 122 -35.60 38.04 19.83
C HIS A 122 -34.88 37.32 21.01
N ARG A 123 -33.79 38.00 21.43
CA ARG A 123 -33.33 38.31 22.82
C ARG A 123 -32.86 37.12 23.67
N ALA A 124 -31.88 37.21 24.57
CA ALA A 124 -30.91 38.20 25.01
C ALA A 124 -29.88 37.46 25.89
N ALA A 125 -28.67 38.03 26.02
CA ALA A 125 -27.69 37.74 27.08
C ALA A 125 -28.26 38.17 28.49
N PRO A 126 -27.65 37.87 29.67
CA PRO A 126 -26.21 37.65 29.89
C PRO A 126 -25.77 36.59 30.93
N VAL A 127 -24.45 36.40 30.89
CA VAL A 127 -23.48 35.82 31.83
C VAL A 127 -23.83 35.99 33.32
N THR A 128 -23.65 34.91 34.09
CA THR A 128 -23.40 34.97 35.55
C THR A 128 -22.14 34.18 35.85
N VAL A 129 -21.14 34.88 36.41
CA VAL A 129 -19.91 34.31 36.98
C VAL A 129 -20.18 34.01 38.46
N ARG A 130 -19.75 32.84 38.92
CA ARG A 130 -19.48 32.56 40.33
C ARG A 130 -18.19 31.77 40.43
#